data_AF-A0A7J2JYZ4-F1
#
_entry.id   AF-A0A7J2JYZ4-F1
#
_cell.length_a   1.000
_cell.length_b   1.000
_cell.length_c   1.000
_cell.angle_alpha   90.00
_cell.angle_beta   90.00
_cell.angle_gamma   90.00
#
_symmetry.space_group_name_H-M   'P 1'
#
loop_
_entity.id
_entity.type
_entity.pdbx_description
1 polymer ?
#
loop_
_entity_poly.entity_id
_entity_poly.type
_entity_poly.pdbx_seq_one_letter_code
_entity_poly.pdbx_strand_id
1 'polypeptide(L)'
;MALSLEKLAEFAREVRSYLGLRTYMVGVKLLKREEDLPAKARRPLRHFGSHLPACRALNVARTYGWVIGQTLEDTFCVLGAAALGMVERPDYLLASGLIGHHARDKEAERALWAALRARFLEPGTCKALLFMPAHKLLAEPDVMVAYGTPTQVAVLLKAMAWSGVVPEAQFVSIASCSAISYAIKHGRPTFTLPCAGERLLGLSEEDEAWAAFPSELLPVVAEGVRAVRKIFPYPPIKPLAEPTAPEWYPMRPEDYQAWLREQSEEG
;
A
#
# COMPACT_ATOMS: atom_id res chain seq x y z
N MET A 1 8.42 -16.93 -15.12
CA MET A 1 8.24 -16.05 -16.29
C MET A 1 7.53 -14.79 -15.83
N ALA A 2 8.01 -13.61 -16.23
CA ALA A 2 7.32 -12.36 -15.92
C ALA A 2 5.92 -12.35 -16.57
N LEU A 3 4.91 -11.83 -15.85
CA LEU A 3 3.54 -11.73 -16.35
C LEU A 3 3.44 -10.61 -17.39
N SER A 4 2.67 -10.84 -18.45
CA SER A 4 2.32 -9.74 -19.37
C SER A 4 1.55 -8.63 -18.65
N LEU A 5 1.67 -7.39 -19.14
CA LEU A 5 0.96 -6.24 -18.59
C LEU A 5 -0.55 -6.41 -18.69
N GLU A 6 -1.04 -7.03 -19.77
CA GLU A 6 -2.43 -7.37 -19.98
C GLU A 6 -2.96 -8.30 -18.88
N LYS A 7 -2.15 -9.31 -18.49
CA LYS A 7 -2.53 -10.24 -17.45
C LYS A 7 -2.53 -9.59 -16.06
N LEU A 8 -1.55 -8.73 -15.77
CA LEU A 8 -1.56 -7.93 -14.53
C LEU A 8 -2.79 -7.03 -14.46
N ALA A 9 -3.13 -6.36 -15.57
CA ALA A 9 -4.32 -5.52 -15.66
C ALA A 9 -5.62 -6.32 -15.46
N GLU A 10 -5.68 -7.56 -15.95
CA GLU A 10 -6.80 -8.47 -15.74
C GLU A 10 -6.98 -8.85 -14.27
N PHE A 11 -5.91 -9.27 -13.59
CA PHE A 11 -5.97 -9.61 -12.16
C PHE A 11 -6.34 -8.40 -11.29
N ALA A 12 -5.78 -7.21 -11.58
CA ALA A 12 -6.15 -5.99 -10.87
C ALA A 12 -7.63 -5.63 -11.09
N ARG A 13 -8.16 -5.82 -12.30
CA ARG A 13 -9.58 -5.61 -12.60
C ARG A 13 -10.45 -6.58 -11.82
N GLU A 14 -10.06 -7.85 -11.77
CA GLU A 14 -10.76 -8.86 -11.00
C GLU A 14 -10.83 -8.52 -9.52
N VAL A 15 -9.68 -8.22 -8.89
CA VAL A 15 -9.61 -7.82 -7.47
C VAL A 15 -10.49 -6.60 -7.20
N ARG A 16 -10.39 -5.57 -8.06
CA ARG A 16 -11.21 -4.37 -7.96
C ARG A 16 -12.70 -4.68 -8.04
N SER A 17 -13.13 -5.51 -9.00
CA SER A 17 -14.53 -5.88 -9.17
C SER A 17 -15.03 -6.72 -8.00
N TYR A 18 -14.23 -7.66 -7.52
CA TYR A 18 -14.60 -8.56 -6.43
C TYR A 18 -14.85 -7.82 -5.12
N LEU A 19 -14.00 -6.83 -4.82
CA LEU A 19 -14.11 -6.02 -3.61
C LEU A 19 -14.95 -4.76 -3.78
N GLY A 20 -15.36 -4.41 -5.01
CA GLY A 20 -16.04 -3.15 -5.29
C GLY A 20 -15.18 -1.92 -4.93
N LEU A 21 -13.89 -1.94 -5.23
CA LEU A 21 -13.01 -0.79 -4.93
C LEU A 21 -13.46 0.44 -5.73
N ARG A 22 -13.65 1.56 -5.03
CA ARG A 22 -14.10 2.83 -5.65
C ARG A 22 -13.14 3.34 -6.73
N THR A 23 -11.84 3.15 -6.52
CA THR A 23 -10.78 3.68 -7.39
C THR A 23 -9.98 2.57 -8.06
N TYR A 24 -9.18 2.91 -9.07
CA TYR A 24 -8.30 1.95 -9.72
C TYR A 24 -7.17 1.52 -8.79
N MET A 25 -6.79 0.24 -8.83
CA MET A 25 -5.46 -0.15 -8.32
C MET A 25 -4.40 0.57 -9.17
N VAL A 26 -3.29 0.93 -8.55
CA VAL A 26 -2.20 1.67 -9.21
C VAL A 26 -0.92 0.85 -9.13
N GLY A 27 -0.32 0.58 -10.28
CA GLY A 27 1.06 0.13 -10.37
C GLY A 27 2.00 1.32 -10.25
N VAL A 28 3.02 1.21 -9.40
CA VAL A 28 4.06 2.22 -9.24
C VAL A 28 5.38 1.64 -9.72
N LYS A 29 6.05 2.37 -10.61
CA LYS A 29 7.39 2.04 -11.12
C LYS A 29 8.38 3.13 -10.69
N LEU A 30 9.53 2.72 -10.19
CA LEU A 30 10.69 3.58 -9.95
C LEU A 30 11.62 3.50 -11.17
N LEU A 31 11.97 4.67 -11.68
CA LEU A 31 12.82 4.82 -12.86
C LEU A 31 14.17 5.39 -12.45
N LYS A 32 15.24 4.77 -12.95
CA LYS A 32 16.62 5.19 -12.67
C LYS A 32 17.04 6.45 -13.42
N ARG A 33 16.29 6.83 -14.46
CA ARG A 33 16.54 8.01 -15.28
C ARG A 33 15.22 8.72 -15.55
N GLU A 34 15.25 10.05 -15.67
CA GLU A 34 14.04 10.82 -15.93
C GLU A 34 13.54 10.62 -17.37
N GLU A 35 14.45 10.34 -18.30
CA GLU A 35 14.16 10.14 -19.73
C GLU A 35 13.39 8.84 -19.99
N ASP A 36 13.37 7.91 -19.02
CA ASP A 36 12.60 6.67 -19.10
C ASP A 36 11.09 6.89 -18.85
N LEU A 37 10.68 8.11 -18.49
CA LEU A 37 9.28 8.45 -18.36
C LEU A 37 8.57 8.37 -19.73
N PRO A 38 7.48 7.58 -19.85
CA PRO A 38 6.74 7.49 -21.11
C PRO A 38 6.17 8.86 -21.52
N ALA A 39 6.22 9.19 -22.81
CA ALA A 39 5.69 10.46 -23.33
C ALA A 39 4.21 10.72 -23.00
N LYS A 40 3.43 9.65 -22.79
CA LYS A 40 2.01 9.72 -22.39
C LYS A 40 1.77 9.94 -20.91
N ALA A 41 2.81 9.89 -20.07
CA ALA A 41 2.71 10.17 -18.65
C ALA A 41 2.57 11.68 -18.43
N ARG A 42 1.51 12.09 -17.75
CA ARG A 42 1.32 13.50 -17.39
C ARG A 42 2.28 13.85 -16.24
N ARG A 43 3.08 14.88 -16.46
CA ARG A 43 3.98 15.49 -15.47
C ARG A 43 3.26 16.59 -14.70
N PRO A 44 3.19 16.56 -13.35
CA PRO A 44 2.48 17.55 -12.55
C PRO A 44 2.81 19.01 -12.85
N LEU A 45 4.08 19.39 -12.81
CA LEU A 45 4.47 20.78 -13.00
C LEU A 45 4.17 21.23 -14.43
N ARG A 46 4.58 20.43 -15.42
CA ARG A 46 4.41 20.76 -16.84
C ARG A 46 2.94 20.81 -17.31
N HIS A 47 2.07 19.92 -16.81
CA HIS A 47 0.70 19.79 -17.33
C HIS A 47 -0.36 20.42 -16.44
N PHE A 48 -0.08 20.60 -15.14
CA PHE A 48 -1.04 21.14 -14.18
C PHE A 48 -0.53 22.44 -13.51
N GLY A 49 0.70 22.88 -13.82
CA GLY A 49 1.30 24.07 -13.21
C GLY A 49 1.50 23.96 -11.70
N SER A 50 1.53 22.73 -11.17
CA SER A 50 1.47 22.47 -9.72
C SER A 50 2.50 21.44 -9.30
N HIS A 51 3.12 21.68 -8.15
CA HIS A 51 3.95 20.69 -7.47
C HIS A 51 3.04 19.78 -6.64
N LEU A 52 3.09 18.48 -6.87
CA LEU A 52 2.23 17.52 -6.17
C LEU A 52 3.07 16.57 -5.31
N PRO A 53 2.68 16.30 -4.05
CA PRO A 53 3.32 15.25 -3.28
C PRO A 53 3.00 13.89 -3.90
N ALA A 54 3.85 12.89 -3.68
CA ALA A 54 3.67 11.55 -4.26
C ALA A 54 2.28 10.93 -3.95
N CYS A 55 1.74 11.16 -2.74
CA CYS A 55 0.39 10.70 -2.39
C CYS A 55 -0.72 11.38 -3.23
N ARG A 56 -0.53 12.63 -3.65
CA ARG A 56 -1.48 13.33 -4.52
C ARG A 56 -1.39 12.83 -5.96
N ALA A 57 -0.19 12.59 -6.47
CA ALA A 57 0.00 11.99 -7.79
C ALA A 57 -0.61 10.57 -7.87
N LEU A 58 -0.40 9.77 -6.81
CA LEU A 58 -1.03 8.46 -6.62
C LEU A 58 -2.57 8.57 -6.60
N ASN A 59 -3.11 9.53 -5.84
CA ASN A 59 -4.55 9.78 -5.80
C ASN A 59 -5.11 10.17 -7.17
N VAL A 60 -4.45 11.07 -7.90
CA VAL A 60 -4.83 11.42 -9.29
C VAL A 60 -4.83 10.19 -10.20
N ALA A 61 -3.82 9.32 -10.10
CA ALA A 61 -3.75 8.12 -10.90
C ALA A 61 -4.93 7.17 -10.63
N ARG A 62 -5.27 6.93 -9.36
CA ARG A 62 -6.36 6.00 -8.99
C ARG A 62 -7.76 6.57 -9.23
N THR A 63 -7.96 7.88 -9.08
CA THR A 63 -9.30 8.50 -9.22
C THR A 63 -9.60 8.89 -10.66
N TYR A 64 -8.65 9.54 -11.36
CA TYR A 64 -8.88 10.06 -12.72
C TYR A 64 -8.51 9.04 -13.79
N GLY A 65 -7.81 7.96 -13.43
CA GLY A 65 -7.34 6.97 -14.39
C GLY A 65 -6.29 7.54 -15.35
N TRP A 66 -5.48 8.49 -14.87
CA TRP A 66 -4.38 9.09 -15.62
C TRP A 66 -3.06 8.43 -15.24
N VAL A 67 -2.19 8.24 -16.23
CA VAL A 67 -0.80 7.88 -15.95
C VAL A 67 -0.05 9.15 -15.57
N ILE A 68 0.56 9.16 -14.38
CA ILE A 68 1.32 10.30 -13.85
C ILE A 68 2.79 9.93 -13.76
N GLY A 69 3.64 10.77 -14.36
CA GLY A 69 5.09 10.70 -14.21
C GLY A 69 5.54 11.85 -13.30
N GLN A 70 6.44 11.58 -12.35
CA GLN A 70 6.86 12.58 -11.37
C GLN A 70 8.37 12.51 -11.17
N THR A 71 9.09 13.58 -11.48
CA THR A 71 10.51 13.74 -11.13
C THR A 71 10.63 14.62 -9.90
N LEU A 72 11.86 14.96 -9.48
CA LEU A 72 12.07 15.79 -8.29
C LEU A 72 11.48 17.21 -8.44
N GLU A 73 11.51 17.80 -9.64
CA GLU A 73 10.91 19.12 -9.92
C GLU A 73 9.38 19.12 -9.84
N ASP A 74 8.72 17.97 -9.91
CA ASP A 74 7.25 17.89 -9.84
C ASP A 74 6.70 17.87 -8.42
N THR A 75 7.55 17.76 -7.39
CA THR A 75 7.12 17.56 -5.99
C THR A 75 7.65 18.61 -5.04
N PHE A 76 6.77 19.13 -4.18
CA PHE A 76 7.20 19.96 -3.05
C PHE A 76 7.50 19.11 -1.80
N CYS A 77 6.96 17.89 -1.70
CA CYS A 77 7.10 17.07 -0.50
C CYS A 77 8.42 16.30 -0.53
N VAL A 78 9.44 16.91 0.07
CA VAL A 78 10.79 16.33 0.21
C VAL A 78 10.79 15.04 1.03
N LEU A 79 9.87 14.89 2.00
CA LEU A 79 9.75 13.69 2.83
C LEU A 79 9.39 12.45 2.00
N GLY A 80 8.42 12.59 1.09
CA GLY A 80 8.03 11.53 0.17
C GLY A 80 9.11 11.25 -0.87
N ALA A 81 9.75 12.29 -1.41
CA ALA A 81 10.88 12.15 -2.33
C ALA A 81 12.05 11.40 -1.68
N ALA A 82 12.37 11.68 -0.42
CA ALA A 82 13.40 10.96 0.34
C ALA A 82 13.06 9.51 0.59
N ALA A 83 11.81 9.22 0.98
CA ALA A 83 11.37 7.84 1.19
C ALA A 83 11.52 7.00 -0.08
N LEU A 84 11.25 7.59 -1.25
CA LEU A 84 11.31 6.94 -2.54
C LEU A 84 12.70 7.02 -3.22
N GLY A 85 13.74 7.46 -2.50
CA GLY A 85 15.12 7.47 -3.02
C GLY A 85 15.41 8.56 -4.06
N MET A 86 14.58 9.60 -4.13
CA MET A 86 14.72 10.70 -5.11
C MET A 86 15.70 11.81 -4.69
N VAL A 87 16.11 11.83 -3.41
CA VAL A 87 17.10 12.78 -2.91
C VAL A 87 18.40 12.09 -2.50
N GLU A 88 19.51 12.81 -2.59
CA GLU A 88 20.85 12.29 -2.27
C GLU A 88 21.18 12.37 -0.77
N ARG A 89 20.65 13.37 -0.05
CA ARG A 89 20.95 13.60 1.39
C ARG A 89 19.67 13.73 2.23
N PRO A 90 19.04 12.61 2.63
CA PRO A 90 17.79 12.64 3.39
C PRO A 90 17.94 13.16 4.81
N ASP A 91 19.16 13.23 5.37
CA ASP A 91 19.41 13.78 6.71
C ASP A 91 19.03 15.27 6.83
N TYR A 92 18.90 15.97 5.69
CA TYR A 92 18.31 17.31 5.62
C TYR A 92 16.92 17.37 6.28
N LEU A 93 16.13 16.28 6.21
CA LEU A 93 14.81 16.23 6.83
C LEU A 93 14.87 16.41 8.34
N LEU A 94 15.84 15.77 8.99
CA LEU A 94 16.07 15.92 10.42
C LEU A 94 16.68 17.30 10.72
N ALA A 95 17.68 17.73 9.95
CA ALA A 95 18.36 19.01 10.15
C ALA A 95 17.43 20.23 9.95
N SER A 96 16.43 20.13 9.08
CA SER A 96 15.44 21.18 8.82
C SER A 96 14.42 21.39 9.96
N GLY A 97 14.38 20.48 10.95
CA GLY A 97 13.38 20.49 12.01
C GLY A 97 12.02 19.92 11.60
N LEU A 98 11.85 19.48 10.35
CA LEU A 98 10.58 18.95 9.83
C LEU A 98 10.08 17.75 10.65
N ILE A 99 10.96 16.84 11.06
CA ILE A 99 10.57 15.69 11.89
C ILE A 99 10.21 16.13 13.30
N GLY A 100 10.93 17.11 13.86
CA GLY A 100 10.67 17.69 15.18
C GLY A 100 9.28 18.31 15.32
N HIS A 101 8.69 18.85 14.25
CA HIS A 101 7.30 19.36 14.27
C HIS A 101 6.25 18.27 14.51
N HIS A 102 6.59 16.99 14.30
CA HIS A 102 5.72 15.84 14.55
C HIS A 102 6.00 15.15 15.89
N ALA A 103 6.91 15.69 16.70
CA ALA A 103 7.36 15.09 17.94
C ALA A 103 7.25 16.08 19.11
N ARG A 104 6.87 15.58 20.29
CA ARG A 104 6.76 16.42 21.50
C ARG A 104 8.13 16.87 22.02
N ASP A 105 9.18 16.08 21.78
CA ASP A 105 10.53 16.27 22.29
C ASP A 105 11.56 15.57 21.38
N LYS A 106 12.85 15.72 21.70
CA LYS A 106 13.96 15.14 20.92
C LYS A 106 14.04 13.62 21.00
N GLU A 107 13.50 12.99 22.04
CA GLU A 107 13.49 11.53 22.13
C GLU A 107 12.43 10.94 21.20
N ALA A 108 11.23 11.51 21.21
CA ALA A 108 10.16 11.18 20.28
C ALA A 108 10.59 11.46 18.82
N GLU A 109 11.31 12.56 18.55
CA GLU A 109 11.86 12.86 17.23
C GLU A 109 12.82 11.77 16.75
N ARG A 110 13.73 11.30 17.62
CA ARG A 110 14.67 10.21 17.29
C ARG A 110 13.94 8.91 16.99
N ALA A 111 12.95 8.54 17.81
CA ALA A 111 12.18 7.32 17.59
C ALA A 111 11.38 7.39 16.27
N LEU A 112 10.73 8.53 16.01
CA LEU A 112 9.97 8.76 14.78
C LEU A 112 10.88 8.76 13.54
N TRP A 113 12.03 9.43 13.61
CA TRP A 113 13.02 9.44 12.55
C TRP A 113 13.56 8.05 12.25
N ALA A 114 13.90 7.26 13.28
CA ALA A 114 14.38 5.89 13.11
C ALA A 114 13.33 5.01 12.40
N ALA A 115 12.08 5.05 12.85
CA ALA A 115 10.98 4.29 12.25
C ALA A 115 10.74 4.72 10.78
N LEU A 116 10.80 6.03 10.49
CA LEU A 116 10.62 6.54 9.15
C LEU A 116 11.79 6.15 8.23
N ARG A 117 13.03 6.38 8.67
CA ARG A 117 14.25 6.14 7.88
C ARG A 117 14.43 4.67 7.55
N ALA A 118 13.96 3.75 8.41
CA ALA A 118 13.94 2.32 8.12
C ALA A 118 13.19 1.99 6.81
N ARG A 119 12.17 2.77 6.45
CA ARG A 119 11.31 2.57 5.26
C ARG A 119 11.87 3.18 3.98
N PHE A 120 12.90 4.00 4.08
CA PHE A 120 13.43 4.73 2.92
C PHE A 120 14.26 3.81 2.04
N LEU A 121 14.16 4.03 0.73
CA LEU A 121 15.10 3.47 -0.24
C LEU A 121 16.47 4.15 -0.12
N GLU A 122 17.45 3.56 -0.80
CA GLU A 122 18.79 4.13 -0.86
C GLU A 122 18.75 5.49 -1.58
N PRO A 123 19.45 6.52 -1.05
CA PRO A 123 19.46 7.84 -1.65
C PRO A 123 19.91 7.82 -3.11
N GLY A 124 19.29 8.65 -3.95
CA GLY A 124 19.65 8.81 -5.36
C GLY A 124 19.26 7.63 -6.28
N THR A 125 18.66 6.56 -5.77
CA THR A 125 18.33 5.35 -6.57
C THR A 125 17.13 5.50 -7.49
N CYS A 126 16.29 6.53 -7.28
CA CYS A 126 15.13 6.83 -8.11
C CYS A 126 15.26 8.24 -8.68
N LYS A 127 15.14 8.42 -10.00
CA LYS A 127 15.10 9.74 -10.64
C LYS A 127 13.71 10.14 -11.08
N ALA A 128 12.83 9.17 -11.34
CA ALA A 128 11.43 9.43 -11.62
C ALA A 128 10.50 8.33 -11.09
N LEU A 129 9.28 8.72 -10.73
CA LEU A 129 8.19 7.83 -10.36
C LEU A 129 7.15 7.80 -11.48
N LEU A 130 6.63 6.61 -11.77
CA LEU A 130 5.56 6.43 -12.73
C LEU A 130 4.39 5.72 -12.05
N PHE A 131 3.30 6.46 -11.86
CA PHE A 131 2.03 5.97 -11.31
C PHE A 131 1.09 5.62 -12.45
N MET A 132 0.73 4.35 -12.57
CA MET A 132 -0.09 3.82 -13.65
C MET A 132 -1.34 3.17 -13.07
N PRO A 133 -2.55 3.68 -13.36
CA PRO A 133 -3.75 2.91 -13.02
C PRO A 133 -3.68 1.58 -13.75
N ALA A 134 -4.08 0.49 -13.09
CA ALA A 134 -3.81 -0.86 -13.55
C ALA A 134 -4.43 -1.21 -14.91
N HIS A 135 -5.43 -0.45 -15.37
CA HIS A 135 -6.01 -0.59 -16.70
C HIS A 135 -5.22 0.13 -17.82
N LYS A 136 -4.14 0.85 -17.47
CA LYS A 136 -3.22 1.56 -18.38
C LYS A 136 -1.76 1.39 -17.93
N LEU A 137 -1.36 0.16 -17.63
CA LEU A 137 0.05 -0.16 -17.36
C LEU A 137 0.91 0.08 -18.61
N LEU A 138 2.06 0.71 -18.42
CA LEU A 138 3.02 1.05 -19.49
C LEU A 138 4.37 0.36 -19.31
N ALA A 139 4.60 -0.14 -18.11
CA ALA A 139 5.77 -0.87 -17.68
C ALA A 139 5.35 -1.82 -16.55
N GLU A 140 6.15 -2.84 -16.28
CA GLU A 140 5.94 -3.76 -15.17
C GLU A 140 6.16 -3.01 -13.84
N PRO A 141 5.12 -2.85 -12.99
CA PRO A 141 5.23 -2.11 -11.74
C PRO A 141 6.18 -2.81 -10.76
N ASP A 142 6.89 -2.04 -9.94
CA ASP A 142 7.65 -2.61 -8.82
C ASP A 142 6.71 -2.94 -7.64
N VAL A 143 5.64 -2.17 -7.49
CA VAL A 143 4.64 -2.36 -6.44
C VAL A 143 3.25 -2.04 -6.96
N MET A 144 2.26 -2.79 -6.48
CA MET A 144 0.85 -2.51 -6.65
C MET A 144 0.29 -1.85 -5.40
N VAL A 145 -0.56 -0.85 -5.60
CA VAL A 145 -1.23 -0.10 -4.55
C VAL A 145 -2.74 -0.23 -4.74
N ALA A 146 -3.46 -0.55 -3.66
CA ALA A 146 -4.91 -0.66 -3.65
C ALA A 146 -5.50 0.12 -2.48
N TYR A 147 -6.33 1.13 -2.81
CA TYR A 147 -7.13 1.88 -1.85
C TYR A 147 -8.53 1.27 -1.73
N GLY A 148 -9.08 1.30 -0.52
CA GLY A 148 -10.45 0.91 -0.23
C GLY A 148 -10.82 1.26 1.21
N THR A 149 -11.99 0.84 1.65
CA THR A 149 -12.34 0.92 3.07
C THR A 149 -11.43 0.02 3.92
N PRO A 150 -11.28 0.27 5.22
CA PRO A 150 -10.54 -0.63 6.11
C PRO A 150 -10.93 -2.10 5.97
N THR A 151 -12.22 -2.39 5.76
CA THR A 151 -12.71 -3.75 5.53
C THR A 151 -12.25 -4.31 4.18
N GLN A 152 -12.33 -3.54 3.08
CA GLN A 152 -11.83 -3.98 1.78
C GLN A 152 -10.33 -4.28 1.82
N VAL A 153 -9.55 -3.42 2.47
CA VAL A 153 -8.11 -3.63 2.67
C VAL A 153 -7.85 -4.84 3.55
N ALA A 154 -8.62 -5.05 4.62
CA ALA A 154 -8.49 -6.26 5.46
C ALA A 154 -8.73 -7.55 4.66
N VAL A 155 -9.68 -7.56 3.72
CA VAL A 155 -9.91 -8.72 2.83
C VAL A 155 -8.73 -8.95 1.89
N LEU A 156 -8.14 -7.88 1.32
CA LEU A 156 -6.90 -7.98 0.51
C LEU A 156 -5.75 -8.59 1.32
N LEU A 157 -5.54 -8.12 2.55
CA LEU A 157 -4.48 -8.61 3.43
C LEU A 157 -4.74 -10.07 3.85
N LYS A 158 -6.01 -10.43 4.11
CA LYS A 158 -6.41 -11.81 4.42
C LYS A 158 -6.19 -12.73 3.22
N ALA A 159 -6.44 -12.27 1.99
CA ALA A 159 -6.18 -13.02 0.76
C ALA A 159 -4.69 -13.37 0.61
N MET A 160 -3.80 -12.41 0.90
CA MET A 160 -2.35 -12.65 0.92
C MET A 160 -1.98 -13.67 2.01
N ALA A 161 -2.47 -13.46 3.24
CA ALA A 161 -2.16 -14.32 4.38
C ALA A 161 -2.69 -15.76 4.19
N TRP A 162 -3.86 -15.91 3.56
CA TRP A 162 -4.41 -17.22 3.18
C TRP A 162 -3.48 -17.97 2.23
N SER A 163 -2.74 -17.25 1.40
CA SER A 163 -1.76 -17.80 0.45
C SER A 163 -0.36 -17.97 1.06
N GLY A 164 -0.22 -17.83 2.39
CA GLY A 164 1.05 -17.93 3.09
C GLY A 164 1.92 -16.66 3.08
N VAL A 165 1.44 -15.56 2.48
CA VAL A 165 2.15 -14.28 2.46
C VAL A 165 1.55 -13.35 3.51
N VAL A 166 2.17 -13.32 4.69
CA VAL A 166 1.68 -12.51 5.82
C VAL A 166 2.16 -11.06 5.66
N PRO A 167 1.24 -10.07 5.55
CA PRO A 167 1.63 -8.66 5.48
C PRO A 167 2.21 -8.15 6.79
N GLU A 168 3.21 -7.28 6.71
CA GLU A 168 3.78 -6.59 7.87
C GLU A 168 3.49 -5.09 7.80
N ALA A 169 3.16 -4.49 8.94
CA ALA A 169 2.91 -3.06 8.99
C ALA A 169 3.48 -2.44 10.27
N GLN A 170 4.16 -1.32 10.08
CA GLN A 170 4.45 -0.35 11.12
C GLN A 170 3.80 0.96 10.73
N PHE A 171 2.95 1.49 11.61
CA PHE A 171 2.28 2.76 11.37
C PHE A 171 3.12 3.92 11.92
N VAL A 172 3.76 4.68 11.03
CA VAL A 172 4.65 5.80 11.38
C VAL A 172 3.90 7.13 11.48
N SER A 173 2.65 7.19 11.01
CA SER A 173 1.75 8.37 11.03
C SER A 173 2.21 9.61 10.24
N ILE A 174 3.39 9.58 9.62
CA ILE A 174 3.90 10.58 8.67
C ILE A 174 4.40 9.90 7.40
N ALA A 175 4.34 10.61 6.26
CA ALA A 175 4.72 10.07 4.95
C ALA A 175 4.15 8.66 4.67
N SER A 176 2.83 8.50 4.69
CA SER A 176 2.18 7.23 4.36
C SER A 176 2.59 6.68 2.99
N CYS A 177 2.95 7.54 2.03
CA CYS A 177 3.54 7.13 0.75
C CYS A 177 4.83 6.28 0.90
N SER A 178 5.52 6.32 2.04
CA SER A 178 6.64 5.41 2.37
C SER A 178 6.23 3.94 2.51
N ALA A 179 4.94 3.60 2.49
CA ALA A 179 4.51 2.21 2.32
C ALA A 179 4.88 1.64 0.94
N ILE A 180 4.98 2.48 -0.09
CA ILE A 180 5.52 2.09 -1.40
C ILE A 180 6.99 1.70 -1.25
N SER A 181 7.82 2.58 -0.66
CA SER A 181 9.24 2.30 -0.46
C SER A 181 9.49 1.12 0.48
N TYR A 182 8.68 0.97 1.53
CA TYR A 182 8.77 -0.19 2.42
C TYR A 182 8.52 -1.51 1.68
N ALA A 183 7.44 -1.58 0.89
CA ALA A 183 7.10 -2.79 0.14
C ALA A 183 8.20 -3.17 -0.86
N ILE A 184 8.79 -2.18 -1.54
CA ILE A 184 9.93 -2.38 -2.45
C ILE A 184 11.18 -2.84 -1.69
N LYS A 185 11.55 -2.14 -0.61
CA LYS A 185 12.77 -2.40 0.16
C LYS A 185 12.78 -3.80 0.76
N HIS A 186 11.65 -4.24 1.30
CA HIS A 186 11.54 -5.47 2.05
C HIS A 186 10.96 -6.63 1.23
N GLY A 187 10.56 -6.39 -0.02
CA GLY A 187 9.94 -7.39 -0.89
C GLY A 187 8.69 -8.04 -0.29
N ARG A 188 7.94 -7.31 0.55
CA ARG A 188 6.80 -7.86 1.30
C ARG A 188 5.59 -6.92 1.30
N PRO A 189 4.36 -7.45 1.39
CA PRO A 189 3.17 -6.62 1.53
C PRO A 189 3.17 -5.79 2.81
N THR A 190 2.57 -4.62 2.73
CA THR A 190 2.27 -3.76 3.87
C THR A 190 0.93 -3.06 3.66
N PHE A 191 0.44 -2.42 4.72
CA PHE A 191 -0.70 -1.51 4.62
C PHE A 191 -0.47 -0.29 5.49
N THR A 192 -1.25 0.75 5.22
CA THR A 192 -1.23 1.96 6.03
C THR A 192 -2.59 2.64 6.02
N LEU A 193 -2.81 3.44 7.06
CA LEU A 193 -3.83 4.47 7.05
C LEU A 193 -3.20 5.73 6.45
N PRO A 194 -3.96 6.54 5.69
CA PRO A 194 -3.49 7.86 5.29
C PRO A 194 -2.97 8.63 6.51
N CYS A 195 -1.86 9.33 6.38
CA CYS A 195 -1.37 10.23 7.43
C CYS A 195 -2.07 11.59 7.32
N ALA A 196 -1.82 12.49 8.28
CA ALA A 196 -2.34 13.86 8.21
C ALA A 196 -1.96 14.56 6.89
N GLY A 197 -0.68 14.46 6.48
CA GLY A 197 -0.22 15.03 5.22
C GLY A 197 -0.89 14.41 3.98
N GLU A 198 -1.16 13.10 3.99
CA GLU A 198 -1.88 12.46 2.88
C GLU A 198 -3.34 12.91 2.81
N ARG A 199 -4.04 13.07 3.94
CA ARG A 199 -5.41 13.61 3.94
C ARG A 199 -5.45 15.06 3.48
N LEU A 200 -4.59 15.91 4.03
CA LEU A 200 -4.62 17.35 3.75
C LEU A 200 -4.09 17.70 2.35
N LEU A 201 -3.04 17.01 1.88
CA LEU A 201 -2.33 17.36 0.65
C LEU A 201 -2.55 16.35 -0.47
N GLY A 202 -2.74 15.07 -0.13
CA GLY A 202 -3.12 14.01 -1.07
C GLY A 202 -4.62 14.02 -1.38
N LEU A 203 -5.44 14.49 -0.44
CA LEU A 203 -6.91 14.42 -0.47
C LEU A 203 -7.40 12.96 -0.50
N SER A 204 -6.80 12.10 0.32
CA SER A 204 -7.39 10.77 0.60
C SER A 204 -8.58 10.94 1.53
N GLU A 205 -9.63 10.14 1.31
CA GLU A 205 -10.90 10.25 2.02
C GLU A 205 -10.78 9.70 3.45
N GLU A 206 -11.71 10.11 4.32
CA GLU A 206 -11.72 9.71 5.74
C GLU A 206 -11.88 8.20 5.94
N ASP A 207 -12.64 7.57 5.04
CA ASP A 207 -13.02 6.16 5.07
C ASP A 207 -12.02 5.24 4.36
N GLU A 208 -10.83 5.74 4.02
CA GLU A 208 -9.85 5.00 3.24
C GLU A 208 -8.66 4.47 4.07
N ALA A 209 -8.28 3.25 3.73
CA ALA A 209 -6.99 2.65 4.01
C ALA A 209 -6.38 2.15 2.68
N TRP A 210 -5.10 1.80 2.68
CA TRP A 210 -4.52 1.20 1.48
C TRP A 210 -3.40 0.20 1.76
N ALA A 211 -3.27 -0.77 0.86
CA ALA A 211 -2.21 -1.76 0.86
C ALA A 211 -1.22 -1.51 -0.29
N ALA A 212 0.04 -1.83 -0.04
CA ALA A 212 1.10 -1.88 -1.05
C ALA A 212 1.79 -3.25 -1.01
N PHE A 213 2.00 -3.84 -2.17
CA PHE A 213 2.61 -5.17 -2.27
C PHE A 213 3.36 -5.34 -3.59
N PRO A 214 4.45 -6.13 -3.62
CA PRO A 214 5.16 -6.45 -4.86
C PRO A 214 4.21 -6.92 -5.97
N SER A 215 4.42 -6.46 -7.20
CA SER A 215 3.45 -6.67 -8.30
C SER A 215 3.27 -8.14 -8.68
N GLU A 216 4.29 -8.95 -8.46
CA GLU A 216 4.29 -10.41 -8.65
C GLU A 216 3.27 -11.14 -7.75
N LEU A 217 2.83 -10.52 -6.65
CA LEU A 217 1.81 -11.10 -5.77
C LEU A 217 0.38 -10.88 -6.27
N LEU A 218 0.17 -10.07 -7.30
CA LEU A 218 -1.16 -9.75 -7.79
C LEU A 218 -2.01 -10.98 -8.21
N PRO A 219 -1.46 -12.03 -8.88
CA PRO A 219 -2.22 -13.26 -9.16
C PRO A 219 -2.65 -13.98 -7.88
N VAL A 220 -1.74 -14.05 -6.90
CA VAL A 220 -1.99 -14.68 -5.60
C VAL A 220 -3.07 -13.93 -4.84
N VAL A 221 -3.06 -12.59 -4.89
CA VAL A 221 -4.12 -11.76 -4.32
C VAL A 221 -5.45 -12.01 -5.02
N ALA A 222 -5.48 -12.09 -6.35
CA ALA A 222 -6.70 -12.35 -7.11
C ALA A 222 -7.32 -13.71 -6.78
N GLU A 223 -6.50 -14.75 -6.62
CA GLU A 223 -6.95 -16.04 -6.13
C GLU A 223 -7.43 -15.98 -4.68
N GLY A 224 -6.63 -15.38 -3.82
CA GLY A 224 -6.92 -15.29 -2.40
C GLY A 224 -8.24 -14.57 -2.12
N VAL A 225 -8.59 -13.48 -2.82
CA VAL A 225 -9.87 -12.77 -2.58
C VAL A 225 -11.07 -13.67 -2.89
N ARG A 226 -10.98 -14.55 -3.89
CA ARG A 226 -12.01 -15.55 -4.18
C ARG A 226 -12.06 -16.61 -3.07
N ALA A 227 -10.90 -17.13 -2.68
CA ALA A 227 -10.80 -18.21 -1.71
C ALA A 227 -11.27 -17.82 -0.30
N VAL A 228 -10.95 -16.61 0.13
CA VAL A 228 -11.28 -16.15 1.49
C VAL A 228 -12.75 -15.77 1.66
N ARG A 229 -13.58 -15.77 0.61
CA ARG A 229 -15.02 -15.44 0.71
C ARG A 229 -15.76 -16.22 1.79
N LYS A 230 -15.42 -17.50 1.94
CA LYS A 230 -16.04 -18.41 2.93
C LYS A 230 -15.60 -18.12 4.37
N ILE A 231 -14.51 -17.37 4.55
CA ILE A 231 -13.91 -17.01 5.84
C ILE A 231 -14.24 -15.55 6.18
N PHE A 232 -14.10 -14.67 5.20
CA PHE A 232 -14.31 -13.23 5.29
C PHE A 232 -15.19 -12.78 4.11
N PRO A 233 -16.51 -13.01 4.20
CA PRO A 233 -17.44 -12.61 3.14
C PRO A 233 -17.48 -11.09 3.02
N TYR A 234 -17.35 -10.59 1.79
CA TYR A 234 -17.44 -9.17 1.47
C TYR A 234 -18.39 -8.95 0.27
N PRO A 235 -19.26 -7.92 0.29
CA PRO A 235 -19.51 -7.00 1.42
C PRO A 235 -20.08 -7.74 2.65
N PRO A 236 -19.86 -7.20 3.88
CA PRO A 236 -20.31 -7.87 5.10
C PRO A 236 -21.83 -7.98 5.11
N ILE A 237 -22.33 -9.21 5.27
CA ILE A 237 -23.75 -9.48 5.47
C ILE A 237 -24.08 -9.20 6.94
N LYS A 238 -25.16 -8.46 7.20
CA LYS A 238 -25.64 -8.14 8.55
C LYS A 238 -26.97 -8.85 8.80
N PRO A 239 -26.96 -10.17 9.11
CA PRO A 239 -28.19 -10.90 9.39
C PRO A 239 -28.78 -10.44 10.73
N LEU A 240 -30.10 -10.57 10.87
CA LEU A 240 -30.79 -10.38 12.16
C LEU A 240 -30.76 -11.64 13.04
N ALA A 241 -30.29 -12.77 12.49
CA ALA A 241 -30.16 -14.03 13.20
C ALA A 241 -29.06 -13.95 14.25
N GLU A 242 -29.17 -14.81 15.28
CA GLU A 242 -28.13 -15.01 16.27
C GLU A 242 -26.81 -15.44 15.59
N PRO A 243 -25.65 -14.86 15.95
CA PRO A 243 -24.37 -15.25 15.37
C PRO A 243 -24.03 -16.70 15.70
N THR A 244 -23.78 -17.52 14.68
CA THR A 244 -23.28 -18.89 14.83
C THR A 244 -21.88 -19.03 14.24
N ALA A 245 -21.06 -19.88 14.84
CA ALA A 245 -19.78 -20.25 14.25
C ALA A 245 -20.01 -20.92 12.88
N PRO A 246 -19.14 -20.70 11.88
CA PRO A 246 -19.21 -21.44 10.62
C PRO A 246 -19.04 -22.94 10.83
N GLU A 247 -19.65 -23.77 9.98
CA GLU A 247 -19.53 -25.24 10.07
C GLU A 247 -18.08 -25.74 10.03
N TRP A 248 -17.19 -25.01 9.35
CA TRP A 248 -15.78 -25.35 9.26
C TRP A 248 -14.96 -25.00 10.51
N TYR A 249 -15.53 -24.29 11.49
CA TYR A 249 -14.85 -23.87 12.71
C TYR A 249 -14.86 -25.03 13.74
N PRO A 250 -13.73 -25.74 13.95
CA PRO A 250 -13.74 -27.06 14.57
C PRO A 250 -13.49 -27.04 16.09
N MET A 251 -13.34 -25.87 16.70
CA MET A 251 -12.81 -25.74 18.06
C MET A 251 -13.69 -24.82 18.91
N ARG A 252 -14.60 -25.42 19.67
CA ARG A 252 -15.32 -24.73 20.75
C ARG A 252 -14.55 -24.85 22.06
N PRO A 253 -14.81 -23.99 23.05
CA PRO A 253 -14.19 -24.10 24.36
C PRO A 253 -14.34 -25.50 24.99
N GLU A 254 -15.46 -26.18 24.77
CA GLU A 254 -15.70 -27.55 25.26
C GLU A 254 -14.77 -28.57 24.61
N ASP A 255 -14.54 -28.43 23.30
CA ASP A 255 -13.63 -29.29 22.54
C ASP A 255 -12.18 -29.11 23.03
N TYR A 256 -11.79 -27.86 23.35
CA TYR A 256 -10.50 -27.54 23.98
C TYR A 256 -10.35 -28.13 25.39
N GLN A 257 -11.40 -28.05 26.22
CA GLN A 257 -11.39 -28.62 27.57
C GLN A 257 -11.33 -30.16 27.55
N ALA A 258 -11.97 -30.80 26.58
CA ALA A 258 -11.83 -32.24 26.36
C ALA A 258 -10.40 -32.60 26.00
N TRP A 259 -9.80 -31.89 25.04
CA TRP A 259 -8.40 -32.08 24.66
C TRP A 259 -7.43 -31.90 25.84
N LEU A 260 -7.61 -30.88 26.69
CA LEU A 260 -6.78 -30.69 27.88
C LEU A 260 -6.84 -31.86 28.87
N ARG A 261 -8.01 -32.49 29.04
CA ARG A 261 -8.17 -33.66 29.93
C ARG A 261 -7.42 -34.86 29.37
N GLU A 262 -7.55 -35.13 28.07
CA GLU A 262 -6.83 -36.22 27.39
C GLU A 262 -5.31 -36.06 27.54
N GLN A 263 -4.78 -34.83 27.37
CA GLN A 263 -3.35 -34.57 27.54
C GLN A 263 -2.85 -34.68 29.00
N SER A 264 -3.76 -34.60 29.98
CA SER A 264 -3.43 -34.73 31.41
C SER A 264 -3.47 -36.18 31.89
N GLU A 265 -4.14 -37.08 31.16
CA GLU A 265 -4.22 -38.52 31.47
C GLU A 265 -3.08 -39.32 30.81
N GLU A 266 -2.39 -38.74 29.81
CA GLU A 266 -1.22 -39.33 29.14
C GLU A 266 0.14 -38.99 29.82
N GLY A 267 0.13 -38.21 30.91
CA GLY A 267 1.32 -37.83 31.70
C GLY A 267 1.31 -38.39 33.11
#